data_AF-A0A933KAP6-F1
#
_entry.id   AF-A0A933KAP6-F1
#
_cell.length_a   1.000
_cell.length_b   1.000
_cell.length_c   1.000
_cell.angle_alpha   90.00
_cell.angle_beta   90.00
_cell.angle_gamma   90.00
#
_symmetry.space_group_name_H-M   'P 1'
#
loop_
_entity.id
_entity.type
_entity.pdbx_description
1 polymer ?
#
loop_
_entity_poly.entity_id
_entity_poly.type
_entity_poly.pdbx_seq_one_letter_code
_entity_poly.pdbx_strand_id
1 'polypeptide(L)'
;PMLDRYKKMDQVYGVKYLTAAEREAYRLTIRDGKLYDSAGRLFDTTRGNSVWGNGRAIFVMDEQGNLFASNMHEVGKFHHSSLLAGQPVSAAGELEVRNGVLRRITDQSGHYRPRLPFMEQAVNRLEQLGVDMSTVDRLFAGAI
;
A
#
# COMPACT_ATOMS: atom_id res chain seq x y z
N PRO A 1 -12.80 -2.84 -6.61
CA PRO A 1 -13.14 -3.19 -5.20
C PRO A 1 -12.81 -4.66 -4.93
N MET A 2 -12.62 -5.03 -3.66
CA MET A 2 -12.48 -6.42 -3.23
C MET A 2 -13.82 -7.16 -3.41
N LEU A 3 -13.77 -8.42 -3.89
CA LEU A 3 -14.97 -9.24 -4.07
C LEU A 3 -15.66 -9.54 -2.72
N ASP A 4 -16.99 -9.55 -2.70
CA ASP A 4 -17.77 -9.72 -1.46
C ASP A 4 -17.48 -11.03 -0.72
N ARG A 5 -17.14 -12.11 -1.44
CA ARG A 5 -16.73 -13.37 -0.81
C ARG A 5 -15.52 -13.20 0.10
N TYR A 6 -14.57 -12.35 -0.28
CA TYR A 6 -13.37 -12.12 0.52
C TYR A 6 -13.65 -11.18 1.69
N LYS A 7 -14.55 -10.20 1.52
CA LYS A 7 -15.03 -9.37 2.65
C LYS A 7 -15.70 -10.23 3.73
N LYS A 8 -16.51 -11.22 3.32
CA LYS A 8 -17.11 -12.19 4.25
C LYS A 8 -16.04 -13.04 4.94
N MET A 9 -14.99 -13.47 4.22
CA MET A 9 -13.87 -14.18 4.83
C MET A 9 -13.14 -13.31 5.87
N ASP A 10 -12.82 -12.06 5.55
CA ASP A 10 -12.20 -11.11 6.48
C ASP A 10 -13.03 -10.95 7.76
N GLN A 11 -14.35 -10.84 7.64
CA GLN A 11 -15.27 -10.79 8.78
C GLN A 11 -15.23 -12.07 9.63
N VAL A 12 -15.22 -13.24 8.98
CA VAL A 12 -15.13 -14.54 9.66
C VAL A 12 -13.80 -14.69 10.41
N TYR A 13 -12.69 -14.22 9.83
CA TYR A 13 -11.36 -14.29 10.46
C TYR A 13 -11.08 -13.14 11.43
N GLY A 14 -11.98 -12.16 11.55
CA GLY A 14 -11.80 -11.03 12.47
C GLY A 14 -10.75 -10.02 12.02
N VAL A 15 -10.53 -9.88 10.71
CA VAL A 15 -9.60 -8.87 10.14
C VAL A 15 -10.08 -7.47 10.54
N LYS A 16 -9.20 -6.67 11.13
CA LYS A 16 -9.53 -5.31 11.56
C LYS A 16 -9.73 -4.43 10.34
N TYR A 17 -10.90 -3.81 10.20
CA TYR A 17 -11.16 -2.74 9.24
C TYR A 17 -11.03 -1.39 9.94
N LEU A 18 -10.22 -0.49 9.36
CA LEU A 18 -10.02 0.85 9.88
C LEU A 18 -11.15 1.78 9.44
N THR A 19 -11.66 2.55 10.38
CA THR A 19 -12.49 3.74 10.10
C THR A 19 -11.70 4.79 9.31
N ALA A 20 -12.40 5.79 8.80
CA ALA A 20 -11.77 6.92 8.13
C ALA A 20 -10.80 7.69 9.06
N ALA A 21 -11.12 7.80 10.36
CA ALA A 21 -10.23 8.46 11.31
C ALA A 21 -9.02 7.60 11.67
N GLU A 22 -9.21 6.29 11.89
CA GLU A 22 -8.10 5.39 12.25
C GLU A 22 -7.07 5.24 11.11
N ARG A 23 -7.51 5.22 9.84
CA ARG A 23 -6.59 5.04 8.71
C ARG A 23 -5.66 6.24 8.48
N GLU A 24 -5.99 7.43 8.96
CA GLU A 24 -5.13 8.60 8.85
C GLU A 24 -3.78 8.40 9.58
N ALA A 25 -3.74 7.55 10.60
CA ALA A 25 -2.49 7.14 11.23
C ALA A 25 -1.52 6.41 10.27
N TYR A 26 -2.04 5.83 9.18
CA TYR A 26 -1.30 5.10 8.15
C TYR A 26 -1.08 5.90 6.88
N ARG A 27 -1.55 7.15 6.84
CA ARG A 27 -1.36 8.03 5.68
C ARG A 27 0.11 8.34 5.50
N LEU A 28 0.58 8.21 4.26
CA LEU A 28 1.87 8.69 3.84
C LEU A 28 1.73 10.04 3.14
N THR A 29 2.67 10.93 3.41
CA THR A 29 2.80 12.22 2.72
C THR A 29 4.13 12.25 1.98
N ILE A 30 4.18 12.90 0.83
CA ILE A 30 5.41 13.05 0.04
C ILE A 30 5.88 14.49 0.12
N ARG A 31 7.16 14.68 0.47
CA ARG A 31 7.82 15.99 0.57
C ARG A 31 9.24 15.84 0.03
N ASP A 32 9.62 16.69 -0.91
CA ASP A 32 10.94 16.65 -1.56
C ASP A 32 11.31 15.24 -2.06
N GLY A 33 10.33 14.56 -2.67
CA GLY A 33 10.46 13.20 -3.22
C GLY A 33 10.60 12.07 -2.20
N LYS A 34 10.47 12.35 -0.90
CA LYS A 34 10.54 11.36 0.19
C LYS A 34 9.18 11.12 0.84
N LEU A 35 8.95 9.89 1.25
CA LEU A 35 7.76 9.43 1.94
C LEU A 35 7.91 9.65 3.45
N TYR A 36 6.88 10.24 4.06
CA TYR A 36 6.79 10.51 5.49
C TYR A 36 5.51 9.87 6.06
N ASP A 37 5.62 9.32 7.26
CA ASP A 37 4.47 8.83 8.02
C ASP A 37 3.58 9.97 8.55
N SER A 38 2.46 9.61 9.17
CA SER A 38 1.50 10.55 9.76
C SER A 38 2.08 11.39 10.90
N ALA A 39 3.17 10.94 11.53
CA ALA A 39 3.91 11.69 12.55
C ALA A 39 4.99 12.61 11.95
N GLY A 40 5.12 12.65 10.62
CA GLY A 40 6.10 13.47 9.92
C GLY A 40 7.52 12.92 9.94
N ARG A 41 7.71 11.63 10.26
CA ARG A 41 9.01 10.96 10.21
C ARG A 41 9.20 10.30 8.86
N LEU A 42 10.44 10.11 8.44
CA LEU A 42 10.74 9.36 7.22
C LEU A 42 10.17 7.94 7.33
N PHE A 43 9.36 7.55 6.36
CA PHE A 43 8.81 6.22 6.31
C PHE A 43 9.91 5.22 5.95
N ASP A 44 9.96 4.11 6.68
CA ASP A 44 11.00 3.11 6.51
C ASP A 44 10.42 1.72 6.74
N THR A 45 10.65 0.82 5.78
CA THR A 45 10.11 -0.54 5.82
C THR A 45 11.14 -1.57 6.30
N THR A 46 12.33 -1.18 6.76
CA THR A 46 13.41 -2.09 7.17
C THR A 46 12.96 -3.06 8.27
N ARG A 47 12.10 -2.58 9.18
CA ARG A 47 11.48 -3.40 10.24
C ARG A 47 10.08 -3.89 9.89
N GLY A 48 9.60 -3.59 8.68
CA GLY A 48 8.33 -4.06 8.16
C GLY A 48 8.40 -5.55 7.86
N ASN A 49 7.30 -6.24 8.12
CA ASN A 49 7.17 -7.65 7.82
C ASN A 49 5.87 -7.89 7.04
N SER A 50 6.00 -8.60 5.93
CA SER A 50 4.87 -9.05 5.14
C SER A 50 4.91 -10.56 4.95
N VAL A 51 3.74 -11.11 4.63
CA VAL A 51 3.62 -12.54 4.29
C VAL A 51 4.45 -12.94 3.06
N TRP A 52 4.95 -11.96 2.29
CA TRP A 52 5.80 -12.18 1.11
C TRP A 52 7.27 -11.80 1.33
N GLY A 53 7.65 -11.34 2.53
CA GLY A 53 9.03 -11.10 2.92
C GLY A 53 9.22 -9.99 3.95
N ASN A 54 10.42 -9.98 4.54
CA ASN A 54 10.86 -8.89 5.41
C ASN A 54 11.21 -7.64 4.60
N GLY A 55 11.22 -6.48 5.28
CA GLY A 55 11.67 -5.23 4.68
C GLY A 55 10.60 -4.54 3.83
N ARG A 56 9.32 -4.93 3.96
CA ARG A 56 8.21 -4.50 3.10
C ARG A 56 7.02 -4.01 3.91
N ALA A 57 6.27 -3.10 3.32
CA ALA A 57 4.99 -2.63 3.82
C ALA A 57 3.89 -2.93 2.81
N ILE A 58 2.69 -3.30 3.29
CA ILE A 58 1.51 -3.30 2.43
C ILE A 58 1.10 -1.85 2.18
N PHE A 59 0.60 -1.56 0.98
CA PHE A 59 0.04 -0.25 0.66
C PHE A 59 -1.25 -0.34 -0.12
N VAL A 60 -2.06 0.71 0.02
CA VAL A 60 -3.23 0.96 -0.82
C VAL A 60 -3.24 2.45 -1.18
N MET A 61 -3.77 2.73 -2.37
CA MET A 61 -4.08 4.08 -2.81
C MET A 61 -5.60 4.18 -3.00
N ASP A 62 -6.22 5.21 -2.43
CA ASP A 62 -7.65 5.45 -2.64
C ASP A 62 -7.92 6.15 -3.98
N GLU A 63 -9.20 6.34 -4.32
CA GLU A 63 -9.61 6.96 -5.59
C GLU A 63 -9.21 8.44 -5.71
N GLN A 64 -8.86 9.09 -4.60
CA GLN A 64 -8.37 10.47 -4.58
C GLN A 64 -6.83 10.53 -4.70
N GLY A 65 -6.16 9.39 -4.83
CA GLY A 65 -4.71 9.30 -4.92
C GLY A 65 -3.99 9.50 -3.58
N ASN A 66 -4.70 9.31 -2.46
CA ASN A 66 -4.08 9.28 -1.13
C ASN A 66 -3.40 7.94 -0.90
N LEU A 67 -2.17 7.96 -0.39
CA LEU A 67 -1.38 6.77 -0.13
C LEU A 67 -1.44 6.39 1.35
N PHE A 68 -1.74 5.11 1.62
CA PHE A 68 -1.71 4.54 2.96
C PHE A 68 -0.82 3.30 2.97
N ALA A 69 0.00 3.15 4.01
CA ALA A 69 0.87 1.98 4.14
C ALA A 69 1.01 1.50 5.58
N SER A 70 1.26 0.20 5.73
CA SER A 70 1.52 -0.43 7.02
C SER A 70 2.71 -1.36 6.94
N ASN A 71 3.66 -1.20 7.87
CA ASN A 71 4.75 -2.15 8.12
C ASN A 71 4.26 -3.46 8.75
N MET A 72 2.98 -3.54 9.10
CA MET A 72 2.32 -4.71 9.66
C MET A 72 1.45 -5.36 8.59
N HIS A 73 1.78 -6.60 8.24
CA HIS A 73 0.91 -7.46 7.47
C HIS A 73 0.87 -8.84 8.14
N GLU A 74 -0.15 -9.02 8.99
CA GLU A 74 -0.34 -10.23 9.80
C GLU A 74 -1.54 -11.03 9.30
N VAL A 75 -1.31 -12.29 8.93
CA VAL A 75 -2.35 -13.23 8.49
C VAL A 75 -3.48 -13.28 9.52
N GLY A 76 -4.73 -13.17 9.04
CA GLY A 76 -5.93 -13.16 9.87
C GLY A 76 -6.17 -11.91 10.74
N LYS A 77 -5.28 -10.91 10.74
CA LYS A 77 -5.44 -9.72 11.60
C LYS A 77 -5.44 -8.40 10.85
N PHE A 78 -4.47 -8.18 9.95
CA PHE A 78 -4.30 -6.90 9.29
C PHE A 78 -3.72 -7.06 7.88
N HIS A 79 -4.53 -6.74 6.87
CA HIS A 79 -4.24 -6.91 5.44
C HIS A 79 -4.45 -5.59 4.69
N HIS A 80 -4.28 -5.58 3.37
CA HIS A 80 -4.62 -4.41 2.53
C HIS A 80 -6.07 -3.93 2.75
N SER A 81 -7.00 -4.88 2.91
CA SER A 81 -8.42 -4.59 3.17
C SER A 81 -8.64 -3.85 4.49
N SER A 82 -7.72 -3.99 5.46
CA SER A 82 -7.78 -3.23 6.72
C SER A 82 -7.68 -1.73 6.49
N LEU A 83 -6.79 -1.29 5.58
CA LEU A 83 -6.48 0.12 5.35
C LEU A 83 -7.66 0.90 4.78
N LEU A 84 -8.41 0.33 3.82
CA LEU A 84 -9.61 0.97 3.23
C LEU A 84 -10.94 0.29 3.58
N ALA A 85 -10.98 -0.65 4.52
CA ALA A 85 -12.18 -1.41 4.89
C ALA A 85 -12.85 -2.13 3.70
N GLY A 86 -12.05 -2.73 2.82
CA GLY A 86 -12.54 -3.46 1.63
C GLY A 86 -13.13 -2.59 0.52
N GLN A 87 -13.04 -1.25 0.64
CA GLN A 87 -13.53 -0.29 -0.36
C GLN A 87 -12.69 -0.34 -1.65
N PRO A 88 -13.18 0.25 -2.76
CA PRO A 88 -12.39 0.45 -3.97
C PRO A 88 -11.02 1.08 -3.68
N VAL A 89 -10.02 0.65 -4.45
CA VAL A 89 -8.66 1.19 -4.44
C VAL A 89 -8.31 1.57 -5.88
N SER A 90 -7.54 2.63 -6.05
CA SER A 90 -6.88 2.95 -7.31
C SER A 90 -5.62 2.11 -7.52
N ALA A 91 -4.98 1.64 -6.43
CA ALA A 91 -3.89 0.67 -6.47
C ALA A 91 -3.72 -0.03 -5.12
N ALA A 92 -3.09 -1.20 -5.12
CA ALA A 92 -2.71 -1.92 -3.91
C ALA A 92 -1.52 -2.83 -4.18
N GLY A 93 -0.66 -3.04 -3.19
CA GLY A 93 0.54 -3.86 -3.35
C GLY A 93 1.50 -3.78 -2.17
N GLU A 94 2.80 -3.92 -2.44
CA GLU A 94 3.85 -3.70 -1.44
C GLU A 94 4.78 -2.55 -1.81
N LEU A 95 5.34 -1.90 -0.79
CA LEU A 95 6.42 -0.92 -0.91
C LEU A 95 7.67 -1.43 -0.19
N GLU A 96 8.82 -1.13 -0.79
CA GLU A 96 10.10 -1.11 -0.09
C GLU A 96 10.60 0.33 0.00
N VAL A 97 10.74 0.86 1.22
CA VAL A 97 11.15 2.25 1.47
C VAL A 97 12.30 2.27 2.46
N ARG A 98 13.34 3.05 2.18
CA ARG A 98 14.50 3.23 3.06
C ARG A 98 14.76 4.71 3.27
N ASN A 99 14.72 5.17 4.52
CA ASN A 99 14.86 6.59 4.88
C ASN A 99 13.97 7.51 4.02
N GLY A 100 12.71 7.12 3.83
CA GLY A 100 11.73 7.82 3.00
C GLY A 100 11.92 7.69 1.49
N VAL A 101 13.00 7.09 1.01
CA VAL A 101 13.21 6.87 -0.43
C VAL A 101 12.51 5.59 -0.85
N LEU A 102 11.57 5.70 -1.78
CA LEU A 102 10.93 4.55 -2.40
C LEU A 102 11.96 3.79 -3.25
N ARG A 103 12.06 2.48 -3.07
CA ARG A 103 13.01 1.61 -3.79
C ARG A 103 12.32 0.61 -4.67
N ARG A 104 11.17 0.09 -4.23
CA ARG A 104 10.39 -0.89 -4.97
C ARG A 104 8.91 -0.69 -4.74
N ILE A 105 8.14 -0.89 -5.79
CA ILE A 105 6.68 -1.02 -5.76
C ILE A 105 6.27 -2.32 -6.47
N THR A 106 5.36 -3.07 -5.85
CA THR A 106 4.83 -4.32 -6.42
C THR A 106 3.31 -4.27 -6.46
N ASP A 107 2.67 -5.17 -7.22
CA ASP A 107 1.22 -5.37 -7.24
C ASP A 107 0.74 -6.51 -6.30
N GLN A 108 1.63 -6.99 -5.42
CA GLN A 108 1.36 -8.07 -4.46
C GLN A 108 0.37 -7.61 -3.39
N SER A 109 -0.91 -7.85 -3.67
CA SER A 109 -2.06 -7.28 -2.94
C SER A 109 -3.09 -8.31 -2.51
N GLY A 110 -2.76 -9.61 -2.63
CA GLY A 110 -3.65 -10.71 -2.28
C GLY A 110 -4.93 -10.73 -3.10
N HIS A 111 -6.04 -10.30 -2.48
CA HIS A 111 -7.39 -10.35 -3.07
C HIS A 111 -7.82 -9.10 -3.83
N TYR A 112 -7.06 -8.00 -3.73
CA TYR A 112 -7.33 -6.79 -4.51
C TYR A 112 -6.95 -6.91 -5.98
N ARG A 113 -5.80 -7.55 -6.27
CA ARG A 113 -5.31 -7.86 -7.62
C ARG A 113 -5.60 -6.74 -8.64
N PRO A 114 -5.12 -5.51 -8.41
CA PRO A 114 -5.32 -4.42 -9.34
C PRO A 114 -4.71 -4.81 -10.70
N ARG A 115 -5.37 -4.40 -11.79
CA ARG A 115 -4.83 -4.60 -13.15
C ARG A 115 -3.65 -3.65 -13.38
N LEU A 116 -2.77 -3.98 -14.32
CA LEU A 116 -1.59 -3.18 -14.65
C LEU A 116 -1.87 -1.66 -14.82
N PRO A 117 -2.94 -1.21 -15.53
CA PRO A 117 -3.21 0.22 -15.68
C PRO A 117 -3.43 0.97 -14.36
N PHE A 118 -3.93 0.28 -13.33
CA PHE A 118 -4.11 0.87 -12.00
C PHE A 118 -2.77 1.07 -11.28
N MET A 119 -1.83 0.14 -11.45
CA MET A 119 -0.48 0.30 -10.91
C MET A 119 0.30 1.39 -11.65
N GLU A 120 0.12 1.51 -12.97
CA GLU A 120 0.69 2.62 -13.75
C GLU A 120 0.13 3.98 -13.31
N GLN A 121 -1.16 4.07 -13.00
CA GLN A 121 -1.76 5.29 -12.43
C GLN A 121 -1.12 5.65 -11.07
N ALA A 122 -0.87 4.66 -10.20
CA ALA A 122 -0.18 4.91 -8.93
C ALA A 122 1.25 5.40 -9.15
N VAL A 123 1.98 4.84 -10.10
CA VAL A 123 3.31 5.32 -10.47
C VAL A 123 3.26 6.77 -10.95
N ASN A 124 2.36 7.10 -11.88
CA ASN A 124 2.20 8.45 -12.39
C ASN A 124 1.84 9.44 -11.27
N ARG A 125 1.00 9.01 -10.32
CA ARG A 125 0.64 9.83 -9.16
C ARG A 125 1.86 10.07 -8.25
N LEU A 126 2.70 9.07 -8.01
CA LEU A 126 3.93 9.21 -7.22
C LEU A 126 4.92 10.18 -7.90
N GLU A 127 5.09 10.08 -9.22
CA GLU A 127 5.92 11.01 -10.01
C GLU A 127 5.40 12.46 -9.90
N GLN A 128 4.08 12.67 -10.05
CA GLN A 128 3.45 13.98 -9.87
C GLN A 128 3.62 14.55 -8.46
N LEU A 129 3.71 13.69 -7.45
CA LEU A 129 3.97 14.07 -6.07
C LEU A 129 5.47 14.28 -5.79
N GLY A 130 6.33 14.13 -6.79
CA GLY A 130 7.76 14.45 -6.73
C GLY A 130 8.67 13.28 -6.40
N VAL A 131 8.16 12.04 -6.35
CA VAL A 131 9.00 10.85 -6.18
C VAL A 131 9.76 10.58 -7.49
N ASP A 132 11.08 10.42 -7.41
CA ASP A 132 11.88 9.97 -8.54
C ASP A 132 11.62 8.47 -8.80
N MET A 133 10.72 8.18 -9.73
CA MET A 133 10.38 6.81 -10.09
C MET A 133 11.31 6.20 -11.16
N SER A 134 12.35 6.91 -11.62
CA SER A 134 13.33 6.37 -12.59
C SER A 134 14.27 5.35 -11.96
N THR A 135 14.42 5.41 -10.63
CA THR A 135 15.28 4.53 -9.83
C THR A 135 14.50 3.50 -8.99
N VAL A 136 13.18 3.42 -9.19
CA VAL A 136 12.29 2.52 -8.44
C VAL A 136 12.05 1.23 -9.21
N ASP A 137 12.34 0.10 -8.58
CA ASP A 137 12.00 -1.22 -9.12
C ASP A 137 10.47 -1.38 -9.19
N ARG A 138 9.94 -1.67 -10.38
CA ARG A 138 8.50 -1.90 -10.61
C ARG A 138 8.27 -3.37 -10.93
N LEU A 139 7.72 -4.12 -9.97
CA LEU A 139 7.45 -5.56 -10.14
C LEU A 139 5.93 -5.79 -10.21
N PHE A 140 5.36 -5.64 -11.40
CA PHE A 140 3.94 -5.86 -11.65
C PHE A 140 3.74 -7.18 -12.41
N ALA A 141 2.94 -8.08 -11.86
CA ALA A 141 2.54 -9.33 -12.49
C ALA A 141 1.52 -9.04 -13.61
N GLY A 142 2.04 -8.61 -14.75
CA GLY A 142 1.28 -8.28 -15.95
C GLY A 142 2.13 -7.83 -17.14
N ALA A 143 3.47 -7.86 -17.01
CA ALA A 143 4.41 -7.71 -18.12
C ALA A 143 4.74 -9.10 -18.70
N ILE A 144 3.79 -9.68 -19.44
CA ILE A 144 4.05 -10.75 -20.41
C ILE A 144 3.22 -10.47 -21.65
#